data_AF-A0A1Z7ZQJ4-F1
#
_entry.id   AF-A0A1Z7ZQJ4-F1
#
_cell.length_a   1.000
_cell.length_b   1.000
_cell.length_c   1.000
_cell.angle_alpha   90.00
_cell.angle_beta   90.00
_cell.angle_gamma   90.00
#
_symmetry.space_group_name_H-M   'P 1'
#
loop_
_entity.id
_entity.type
_entity.pdbx_description
1 polymer ?
#
loop_
_entity_poly.entity_id
_entity_poly.type
_entity_poly.pdbx_seq_one_letter_code
_entity_poly.pdbx_strand_id
1 'polypeptide(L)'
;MDRKWISFFVACHDYGKNGFTEFAVIDNTSGKQWKEYPIKRLTVIQEKQMSFQTDMIWQYAQYLKDIYNENEFSDIAIYTISKVSLNGKTSQTFIDPKMNLLELINVDDVYNFVLESKQ
;
A
#
# COMPACT_ATOMS: atom_id res chain seq x y z
N MET A 1 -11.95 18.05 9.95
CA MET A 1 -11.17 17.05 9.18
C MET A 1 -10.83 17.66 7.83
N ASP A 2 -9.66 18.27 7.75
CA ASP A 2 -9.23 19.10 6.62
C ASP A 2 -8.51 18.20 5.59
N ARG A 3 -9.02 18.14 4.35
CA ARG A 3 -8.50 17.29 3.26
C ARG A 3 -7.22 17.89 2.62
N LYS A 4 -6.26 18.31 3.45
CA LYS A 4 -5.02 18.99 3.01
C LYS A 4 -3.84 18.04 2.76
N TRP A 5 -4.07 16.73 2.68
CA TRP A 5 -3.01 15.72 2.79
C TRP A 5 -2.27 15.36 1.48
N ILE A 6 -2.53 16.02 0.34
CA ILE A 6 -1.90 15.65 -0.94
C ILE A 6 -1.47 16.90 -1.67
N SER A 7 -0.38 17.51 -1.22
CA SER A 7 0.28 18.61 -1.94
C SER A 7 1.78 18.52 -1.76
N PHE A 8 2.37 17.45 -2.30
CA PHE A 8 3.76 17.46 -2.75
C PHE A 8 3.79 16.91 -4.18
N PHE A 9 3.81 17.85 -5.13
CA PHE A 9 4.09 17.58 -6.52
C PHE A 9 5.59 17.30 -6.67
N VAL A 10 5.96 16.02 -6.82
CA VAL A 10 7.11 15.64 -7.62
C VAL A 10 6.56 14.88 -8.82
N ALA A 11 6.56 15.57 -9.97
CA ALA A 11 6.30 14.96 -11.25
C ALA A 11 7.49 14.05 -11.58
N CYS A 12 7.39 12.77 -11.23
CA CYS A 12 8.32 11.76 -11.70
C CYS A 12 8.07 11.60 -13.21
N HIS A 13 9.11 11.79 -14.02
CA HIS A 13 9.07 11.58 -15.47
C HIS A 13 9.02 10.06 -15.73
N ASP A 14 7.86 9.44 -15.51
CA ASP A 14 7.67 7.98 -15.45
C ASP A 14 7.53 7.34 -16.84
N TYR A 15 8.58 7.40 -17.67
CA TYR A 15 8.61 6.67 -18.94
C TYR A 15 9.07 5.19 -18.82
N GLY A 16 9.31 4.66 -17.61
CA GLY A 16 9.80 3.29 -17.47
C GLY A 16 9.73 2.65 -16.08
N LYS A 17 9.01 3.26 -15.12
CA LYS A 17 8.76 2.67 -13.80
C LYS A 17 7.29 2.29 -13.71
N ASN A 18 7.02 1.00 -13.61
CA ASN A 18 5.68 0.46 -13.39
C ASN A 18 5.67 -0.22 -12.02
N GLY A 19 4.83 0.29 -11.12
CA GLY A 19 4.56 -0.29 -9.82
C GLY A 19 3.14 -0.85 -9.81
N PHE A 20 2.99 -2.02 -9.24
CA PHE A 20 1.72 -2.70 -9.07
C PHE A 20 1.53 -2.99 -7.59
N THR A 21 0.42 -2.52 -7.01
CA THR A 21 0.15 -2.71 -5.59
C THR A 21 -1.29 -3.17 -5.39
N GLU A 22 -1.46 -4.36 -4.82
CA GLU A 22 -2.74 -4.88 -4.36
C GLU A 22 -2.76 -4.93 -2.83
N PHE A 23 -3.94 -4.78 -2.23
CA PHE A 23 -4.15 -4.98 -0.81
C PHE A 23 -5.08 -6.17 -0.59
N ALA A 24 -4.67 -7.11 0.26
CA ALA A 24 -5.53 -8.18 0.73
C ALA A 24 -6.01 -7.82 2.13
N VAL A 25 -7.33 -7.71 2.28
CA VAL A 25 -7.99 -7.42 3.55
C VAL A 25 -8.59 -8.73 4.06
N ILE A 26 -8.26 -9.08 5.29
CA ILE A 26 -8.76 -10.28 5.97
C ILE A 26 -9.48 -9.82 7.23
N ASP A 27 -10.73 -10.22 7.38
CA ASP A 27 -11.47 -10.07 8.63
C ASP A 27 -11.32 -11.36 9.44
N ASN A 28 -10.64 -11.26 10.57
CA ASN A 28 -10.40 -12.38 11.48
C ASN A 28 -11.68 -12.79 12.24
N THR A 29 -12.66 -11.88 12.34
CA THR A 29 -13.93 -12.15 13.04
C THR A 29 -14.85 -13.02 12.20
N SER A 30 -15.07 -12.67 10.93
CA SER A 30 -15.92 -13.45 10.03
C SER A 30 -15.18 -14.49 9.19
N GLY A 31 -13.84 -14.43 9.16
CA GLY A 31 -13.00 -15.26 8.29
C GLY A 31 -13.08 -14.87 6.81
N LYS A 32 -13.68 -13.73 6.48
CA LYS A 32 -13.79 -13.25 5.10
C LYS A 32 -12.46 -12.64 4.66
N GLN A 33 -12.08 -12.89 3.42
CA GLN A 33 -10.95 -12.25 2.78
C GLN A 33 -11.36 -11.68 1.42
N TRP A 34 -10.87 -10.51 1.09
CA TRP A 34 -11.09 -9.89 -0.22
C TRP A 34 -9.90 -9.06 -0.65
N LYS A 35 -9.87 -8.73 -1.94
CA LYS A 35 -8.83 -7.90 -2.54
C LYS A 35 -9.35 -6.49 -2.76
N GLU A 36 -8.59 -5.52 -2.27
CA GLU A 36 -8.76 -4.12 -2.53
C GLU A 36 -7.71 -3.58 -3.49
N TYR A 37 -8.20 -2.81 -4.46
CA TYR A 37 -7.38 -2.21 -5.49
C TYR A 37 -7.35 -0.69 -5.27
N PRO A 38 -6.17 -0.07 -5.13
CA PRO A 38 -6.03 1.36 -4.89
C PRO A 38 -6.74 2.22 -5.93
N ILE A 39 -6.72 1.79 -7.20
CA ILE A 39 -7.40 2.47 -8.32
C ILE A 39 -8.92 2.68 -8.11
N LYS A 40 -9.56 1.92 -7.21
CA LYS A 40 -10.98 2.12 -6.88
C LYS A 40 -11.22 3.38 -6.05
N ARG A 41 -10.19 3.89 -5.35
CA ARG A 41 -10.29 5.00 -4.39
C ARG A 41 -9.33 6.14 -4.69
N LEU A 42 -8.19 5.84 -5.29
CA LEU A 42 -7.14 6.78 -5.67
C LEU A 42 -7.21 7.07 -7.16
N THR A 43 -6.79 8.28 -7.53
CA THR A 43 -6.54 8.62 -8.93
C THR A 43 -5.31 7.85 -9.46
N VAL A 44 -5.22 7.66 -10.77
CA VAL A 44 -4.09 6.97 -11.43
C VAL A 44 -2.73 7.56 -11.02
N ILE A 45 -2.65 8.88 -10.83
CA ILE A 45 -1.41 9.56 -10.41
C ILE A 45 -1.05 9.18 -8.97
N GLN A 46 -2.03 9.20 -8.06
CA GLN A 46 -1.83 8.83 -6.66
C GLN A 46 -1.49 7.35 -6.49
N GLU A 47 -2.15 6.46 -7.23
CA GLU A 47 -1.83 5.04 -7.25
C GLU A 47 -0.38 4.83 -7.69
N LYS A 48 0.05 5.46 -8.79
CA LYS A 48 1.43 5.37 -9.26
C LYS A 48 2.41 5.86 -8.19
N GLN A 49 2.18 7.03 -7.62
CA GLN A 49 3.05 7.57 -6.56
C GLN A 49 3.12 6.64 -5.35
N MET A 50 1.98 6.11 -4.92
CA MET A 50 1.87 5.18 -3.80
C MET A 50 2.61 3.87 -4.09
N SER A 51 2.55 3.35 -5.32
CA SER A 51 3.18 2.07 -5.66
C SER A 51 4.70 2.02 -5.46
N PHE A 52 5.36 3.18 -5.38
CA PHE A 52 6.80 3.32 -5.15
C PHE A 52 7.15 3.88 -3.76
N GLN A 53 6.17 4.34 -2.98
CA GLN A 53 6.36 4.98 -1.69
C GLN A 53 5.77 4.10 -0.58
N THR A 54 6.63 3.50 0.23
CA THR A 54 6.26 2.59 1.32
C THR A 54 5.40 3.24 2.39
N ASP A 55 5.72 4.48 2.73
CA ASP A 55 4.97 5.37 3.60
C ASP A 55 3.55 5.59 3.10
N MET A 56 3.35 5.83 1.79
CA MET A 56 2.00 5.94 1.22
C MET A 56 1.24 4.62 1.24
N ILE A 57 1.93 3.48 1.04
CA ILE A 57 1.31 2.14 1.13
C ILE A 57 0.80 1.88 2.55
N TRP A 58 1.60 2.18 3.57
CA TRP A 58 1.20 2.03 4.97
C TRP A 58 0.05 2.98 5.33
N GLN A 59 0.12 4.25 4.91
CA GLN A 59 -0.96 5.21 5.14
C GLN A 59 -2.27 4.76 4.48
N TYR A 60 -2.20 4.19 3.27
CA TYR A 60 -3.38 3.65 2.60
C TYR A 60 -3.98 2.45 3.35
N ALA A 61 -3.16 1.59 3.96
CA ALA A 61 -3.65 0.50 4.81
C ALA A 61 -4.38 1.03 6.07
N GLN A 62 -3.84 2.05 6.75
CA GLN A 62 -4.53 2.69 7.87
C GLN A 62 -5.86 3.34 7.43
N TYR A 63 -5.88 3.98 6.26
CA TYR A 63 -7.10 4.52 5.69
C TYR A 63 -8.16 3.44 5.40
N LEU A 64 -7.76 2.28 4.89
CA LEU A 64 -8.67 1.14 4.72
C LEU A 64 -9.19 0.64 6.07
N LYS A 65 -8.33 0.60 7.10
CA LYS A 65 -8.75 0.23 8.45
C LYS A 65 -9.84 1.14 8.98
N ASP A 66 -9.69 2.44 8.87
CA ASP A 66 -10.71 3.38 9.34
C ASP A 66 -12.04 3.17 8.60
N ILE A 67 -12.00 3.00 7.27
CA ILE A 67 -13.20 2.71 6.48
C ILE A 67 -13.88 1.42 6.93
N TYR A 68 -13.13 0.32 7.12
CA TYR A 68 -13.74 -0.96 7.46
C TYR A 68 -14.18 -1.03 8.92
N ASN A 69 -13.49 -0.34 9.82
CA ASN A 69 -13.87 -0.24 11.22
C ASN A 69 -15.20 0.51 11.40
N GLU A 70 -15.47 1.53 10.57
CA GLU A 70 -16.80 2.17 10.50
C GLU A 70 -17.91 1.21 10.01
N ASN A 71 -17.55 0.14 9.29
CA ASN A 71 -18.47 -0.84 8.70
C ASN A 71 -18.58 -2.16 9.51
N GLU A 72 -18.39 -2.11 10.84
CA GLU A 72 -18.47 -3.25 11.77
C GLU A 72 -17.31 -4.28 11.71
N PHE A 73 -16.26 -4.01 10.94
CA PHE A 73 -15.07 -4.88 10.89
C PHE A 73 -14.00 -4.38 11.87
N SER A 74 -14.02 -4.91 13.10
CA SER A 74 -13.14 -4.45 14.20
C SER A 74 -11.79 -5.18 14.26
N ASP A 75 -11.71 -6.43 13.78
CA ASP A 75 -10.48 -7.22 13.75
C ASP A 75 -10.10 -7.57 12.30
N ILE A 76 -9.40 -6.64 11.66
CA ILE A 76 -8.91 -6.81 10.28
C ILE A 76 -7.39 -6.86 10.24
N ALA A 77 -6.87 -7.66 9.32
CA ALA A 77 -5.48 -7.70 8.92
C ALA A 77 -5.36 -7.26 7.46
N ILE A 78 -4.38 -6.41 7.16
CA ILE A 78 -4.15 -5.90 5.81
C ILE A 78 -2.75 -6.26 5.37
N TYR A 79 -2.68 -7.03 4.29
CA TYR A 79 -1.44 -7.42 3.64
C TYR A 79 -1.32 -6.69 2.31
N THR A 80 -0.10 -6.38 1.89
CA THR A 80 0.15 -5.73 0.60
C THR A 80 0.96 -6.63 -0.33
N ILE A 81 0.57 -6.68 -1.59
CA ILE A 81 1.35 -7.30 -2.64
C ILE A 81 1.82 -6.16 -3.52
N SER A 82 3.02 -5.64 -3.24
CA SER A 82 3.64 -4.59 -4.03
C SER A 82 4.76 -5.17 -4.90
N LYS A 83 4.69 -4.93 -6.21
CA LYS A 83 5.68 -5.33 -7.21
C LYS A 83 6.11 -4.11 -8.01
N VAL A 84 7.39 -3.79 -7.99
CA VAL A 84 7.95 -2.65 -8.72
C VAL A 84 8.93 -3.11 -9.79
N SER A 85 8.77 -2.58 -10.99
CA SER A 85 9.72 -2.71 -12.09
C SER A 85 10.45 -1.38 -12.29
N LEU A 86 11.76 -1.41 -12.08
CA LEU A 86 12.66 -0.28 -12.33
C LEU A 86 13.30 -0.46 -13.72
N ASN A 87 13.04 0.47 -14.63
CA ASN A 87 13.69 0.56 -15.94
C ASN A 87 13.59 -0.71 -16.80
N GLY A 88 12.42 -1.35 -16.81
CA GLY A 88 12.18 -2.57 -17.61
C GLY A 88 12.84 -3.85 -17.08
N LYS A 89 13.45 -3.82 -15.90
CA LYS A 89 13.90 -5.03 -15.20
C LYS A 89 12.71 -5.83 -14.65
N THR A 90 12.93 -7.12 -14.40
CA THR A 90 11.96 -8.03 -13.79
C THR A 90 11.34 -7.39 -12.54
N SER A 91 10.01 -7.44 -12.44
CA SER A 91 9.30 -6.92 -11.28
C SER A 91 9.76 -7.65 -10.02
N GLN A 92 10.15 -6.87 -9.02
CA GLN A 92 10.55 -7.40 -7.73
C GLN A 92 9.51 -7.05 -6.69
N THR A 93 9.30 -7.96 -5.75
CA THR A 93 8.46 -7.72 -4.58
C THR A 93 9.09 -6.61 -3.75
N PHE A 94 8.35 -5.54 -3.50
CA PHE A 94 8.86 -4.34 -2.82
C PHE A 94 8.74 -4.45 -1.30
N ILE A 95 7.61 -4.95 -0.82
CA ILE A 95 7.28 -5.12 0.61
C ILE A 95 6.95 -6.59 0.84
N ASP A 96 7.37 -7.14 1.98
CA ASP A 96 7.03 -8.51 2.37
C ASP A 96 5.49 -8.72 2.37
N PRO A 97 4.95 -9.59 1.50
CA PRO A 97 3.51 -9.83 1.42
C PRO A 97 2.93 -10.59 2.61
N LYS A 98 3.79 -11.14 3.48
CA LYS A 98 3.38 -11.82 4.71
C LYS A 98 3.25 -10.88 5.90
N MET A 99 3.62 -9.62 5.73
CA MET A 99 3.56 -8.64 6.81
C MET A 99 2.19 -7.96 6.85
N ASN A 100 1.60 -7.93 8.05
CA ASN A 100 0.38 -7.20 8.33
C ASN A 100 0.71 -5.73 8.59
N LEU A 101 0.31 -4.85 7.67
CA LEU A 101 0.60 -3.41 7.74
C LEU A 101 -0.04 -2.72 8.95
N LEU A 102 -1.07 -3.32 9.53
CA LEU A 102 -1.78 -2.77 10.68
C LEU A 102 -1.12 -3.07 12.03
N GLU A 103 -0.17 -4.01 12.07
CA GLU A 103 0.61 -4.29 13.28
C GLU A 103 1.68 -3.23 13.55
N LEU A 104 2.02 -2.42 12.53
CA LEU A 104 3.01 -1.37 12.66
C LEU A 104 2.40 -0.11 13.28
N ILE A 105 2.99 0.32 14.38
CA ILE A 105 2.61 1.56 15.09
C ILE A 105 3.25 2.78 14.42
N ASN A 106 4.51 2.65 13.96
CA ASN A 106 5.23 3.74 13.32
C ASN A 106 5.42 3.47 11.81
N VAL A 107 5.45 4.56 11.04
CA VAL A 107 5.79 4.53 9.60
C VAL A 107 7.19 3.96 9.38
N ASP A 108 8.13 4.29 10.28
CA ASP A 108 9.54 3.90 10.14
C ASP A 108 9.73 2.38 10.17
N ASP A 109 8.85 1.66 10.87
CA ASP A 109 8.92 0.21 10.98
C ASP A 109 8.63 -0.49 9.65
N VAL A 110 7.89 0.17 8.74
CA VAL A 110 7.58 -0.35 7.39
C VAL A 110 8.86 -0.57 6.59
N TYR A 111 9.86 0.30 6.77
CA TYR A 111 11.11 0.22 6.02
C TYR A 111 11.92 -1.04 6.34
N ASN A 112 11.76 -1.62 7.53
CA ASN A 112 12.43 -2.86 7.91
C ASN A 112 11.93 -4.08 7.11
N PHE A 113 10.73 -3.98 6.53
CA PHE A 113 10.11 -5.05 5.73
C PHE A 113 10.16 -4.76 4.22
N VAL A 114 10.83 -3.67 3.83
CA VAL A 114 11.15 -3.41 2.44
C VAL A 114 12.22 -4.41 2.03
N LEU A 115 11.86 -5.26 1.08
CA LEU A 115 12.82 -6.16 0.47
C LEU A 115 13.68 -5.29 -0.45
N GLU A 116 14.85 -4.89 0.02
CA GLU A 116 15.81 -4.24 -0.86
C GLU A 116 16.04 -5.16 -2.05
N SER A 117 15.76 -4.63 -3.25
CA SER A 117 16.19 -5.27 -4.48
C SER A 117 17.70 -5.42 -4.38
N LYS A 118 18.21 -6.62 -4.09
CA LYS A 118 19.64 -6.93 -4.27
C LYS A 118 19.98 -6.49 -5.70
N GLN A 119 20.74 -5.40 -5.79
CA GLN A 119 21.18 -4.82 -7.05
C GLN A 119 22.08 -5.79 -7.80
#